data_AF-A0AAV6ZL69-F1
#
_entry.id   AF-A0AAV6ZL69-F1
#
_cell.length_a   1.000
_cell.length_b   1.000
_cell.length_c   1.000
_cell.angle_alpha   90.00
_cell.angle_beta   90.00
_cell.angle_gamma   90.00
#
_symmetry.space_group_name_H-M   'P 1'
#
loop_
_entity.id
_entity.type
_entity.pdbx_description
1 polymer ?
#
loop_
_entity_poly.entity_id
_entity_poly.type
_entity_poly.pdbx_seq_one_letter_code
_entity_poly.pdbx_strand_id
1 'polypeptide(L)'
;MSTRCRCCAEVRRVALEFTDLFLVHIEDIIMAERVSAACVLLFLISCVESKSKPTWPTYKVPVVLPQVITGLEKPQFDAEPRLDVPGSCGAECHKQFPMPTLDNLKDNMAYETLYSNGSRTLTEVGIYVFANSPETARDHGRSRQKRQIYGYDSRFSIYGKNFLLNYPFSTSVKLSTGCTGTLVAEKHVLTAAHCIHDGKSYVKGAQKLRVGFLKPKYKDGGKGLNQTYSGSSEKMKFQWIRVKRTHVPKGWIKGNANDVGMDYDYALLELKKPHKRKFMSIGVSPTGRQLPGGRIHFSGFDNDRPGNLVYRFCDVKEETYDLLYQQCDAQPGASGSGVYVRMWRRDRQRWERKIIGIFSGHQWVDKNGDKQDFNVAVRITPLKYAQICFWIKGNYIDCRDG
;
A
#
# COMPACT_ATOMS: atom_id res chain seq x y z
N MET A 1 -40.25 14.66 -29.91
CA MET A 1 -41.11 14.39 -28.74
C MET A 1 -41.03 12.90 -28.40
N SER A 2 -40.59 12.60 -27.17
CA SER A 2 -40.73 11.36 -26.40
C SER A 2 -40.31 10.01 -27.02
N THR A 3 -39.04 9.65 -26.83
CA THR A 3 -38.53 8.27 -26.77
C THR A 3 -38.38 7.87 -25.30
N ARG A 4 -39.10 6.84 -24.83
CA ARG A 4 -38.79 6.13 -23.56
C ARG A 4 -39.15 4.66 -23.68
N CYS A 5 -38.19 3.89 -24.21
CA CYS A 5 -38.07 2.45 -24.00
C CYS A 5 -37.21 2.20 -22.76
N ARG A 6 -37.65 1.23 -21.92
CA ARG A 6 -36.90 0.48 -20.89
C ARG A 6 -36.12 1.29 -19.85
N CYS A 7 -36.80 1.70 -18.78
CA CYS A 7 -36.21 1.93 -17.45
C CYS A 7 -37.31 1.98 -16.40
N CYS A 8 -37.70 0.83 -15.83
CA CYS A 8 -38.29 0.65 -14.48
C CYS A 8 -38.74 -0.80 -14.21
N ALA A 9 -38.04 -1.80 -14.74
CA ALA A 9 -38.23 -3.20 -14.40
C ALA A 9 -36.83 -3.81 -14.28
N GLU A 10 -36.28 -3.77 -13.04
CA GLU A 10 -35.18 -4.58 -12.50
C GLU A 10 -34.62 -3.97 -11.18
N VAL A 11 -35.22 -2.87 -10.67
CA VAL A 11 -34.84 -2.26 -9.36
C VAL A 11 -35.76 -2.73 -8.21
N ARG A 12 -36.59 -3.75 -8.44
CA ARG A 12 -37.58 -4.23 -7.45
C ARG A 12 -37.60 -5.75 -7.20
N ARG A 13 -36.65 -6.53 -7.75
CA ARG A 13 -36.77 -8.00 -7.77
C ARG A 13 -35.78 -8.83 -6.94
N VAL A 14 -34.95 -8.25 -6.07
CA VAL A 14 -34.16 -9.07 -5.10
C VAL A 14 -34.10 -8.45 -3.70
N ALA A 15 -34.94 -7.45 -3.41
CA ALA A 15 -35.05 -6.83 -2.09
C ALA A 15 -36.34 -7.22 -1.35
N LEU A 16 -37.15 -8.15 -1.88
CA LEU A 16 -38.48 -8.49 -1.36
C LEU A 16 -38.83 -9.98 -1.56
N GLU A 17 -37.86 -10.89 -1.43
CA GLU A 17 -38.16 -12.34 -1.52
C GLU A 17 -37.57 -13.19 -0.39
N PHE A 18 -37.23 -12.57 0.75
CA PHE A 18 -36.79 -13.34 1.94
C PHE A 18 -37.32 -12.75 3.25
N THR A 19 -38.53 -12.17 3.23
CA THR A 19 -39.22 -11.73 4.47
C THR A 19 -40.56 -12.39 4.72
N ASP A 20 -41.14 -13.13 3.75
CA ASP A 20 -42.43 -13.81 3.95
C ASP A 20 -42.36 -15.35 4.00
N LEU A 21 -41.18 -15.97 3.82
CA LEU A 21 -41.02 -17.42 4.03
C LEU A 21 -40.54 -17.81 5.43
N PHE A 22 -40.19 -16.85 6.29
CA PHE A 22 -39.70 -17.12 7.64
C PHE A 22 -40.76 -16.95 8.74
N LEU A 23 -41.93 -16.40 8.42
CA LEU A 23 -43.05 -16.27 9.37
C LEU A 23 -44.04 -17.43 9.30
N VAL A 24 -44.14 -18.11 8.14
CA VAL A 24 -45.06 -19.25 7.97
C VAL A 24 -44.50 -20.56 8.54
N HIS A 25 -43.25 -20.61 9.01
CA HIS A 25 -42.69 -21.79 9.68
C HIS A 25 -42.36 -21.57 11.17
N ILE A 26 -42.67 -20.40 11.72
CA ILE A 26 -42.54 -20.18 13.17
C ILE A 26 -43.84 -20.57 13.89
N GLU A 27 -45.01 -20.40 13.27
CA GLU A 27 -46.27 -20.86 13.87
C GLU A 27 -46.36 -22.39 13.97
N ASP A 28 -45.79 -23.13 13.01
CA ASP A 28 -45.79 -24.59 13.01
C ASP A 28 -44.74 -25.21 13.95
N ILE A 29 -43.68 -24.49 14.31
CA ILE A 29 -42.67 -24.96 15.28
C ILE A 29 -43.10 -24.67 16.73
N ILE A 30 -44.00 -23.71 16.95
CA ILE A 30 -44.52 -23.39 18.30
C ILE A 30 -45.57 -24.41 18.77
N MET A 31 -46.15 -25.21 17.87
CA MET A 31 -47.21 -26.17 18.22
C MET A 31 -46.75 -27.62 18.44
N ALA A 32 -45.46 -27.95 18.26
CA ALA A 32 -45.03 -29.35 18.28
C ALA A 32 -44.12 -29.76 19.45
N GLU A 33 -43.37 -28.88 20.10
CA GLU A 33 -42.52 -29.28 21.23
C GLU A 33 -42.23 -28.07 22.13
N ARG A 34 -42.15 -28.28 23.45
CA ARG A 34 -41.93 -27.22 24.46
C ARG A 34 -40.56 -26.55 24.30
N VAL A 35 -40.41 -25.68 23.31
CA VAL A 35 -39.22 -24.83 23.18
C VAL A 35 -39.37 -23.67 24.17
N SER A 36 -38.65 -23.77 25.28
CA SER A 36 -38.62 -22.72 26.31
C SER A 36 -38.29 -21.35 25.71
N ALA A 37 -38.91 -20.28 26.21
CA ALA A 37 -38.56 -18.90 25.83
C ALA A 37 -37.06 -18.60 25.98
N ALA A 38 -36.36 -19.35 26.85
CA ALA A 38 -34.91 -19.33 26.97
C ALA A 38 -34.17 -19.79 25.70
N CYS A 39 -34.69 -20.77 24.95
CA CYS A 39 -34.11 -21.22 23.68
C CYS A 39 -34.28 -20.20 22.56
N VAL A 40 -35.41 -19.49 22.52
CA VAL A 40 -35.63 -18.39 21.55
C VAL A 40 -34.73 -17.19 21.91
N LEU A 41 -34.57 -16.88 23.20
CA LEU A 41 -33.64 -15.84 23.65
C LEU A 41 -32.17 -16.23 23.37
N LEU A 42 -31.79 -17.49 23.58
CA LEU A 42 -30.46 -18.03 23.22
C LEU A 42 -30.21 -18.00 21.71
N PHE A 43 -31.22 -18.25 20.89
CA PHE A 43 -31.14 -18.12 19.42
C PHE A 43 -31.00 -16.65 18.98
N LEU A 44 -31.76 -15.74 19.59
CA LEU A 44 -31.64 -14.30 19.33
C LEU A 44 -30.29 -13.74 19.80
N ILE A 45 -29.75 -14.23 20.93
CA ILE A 45 -28.40 -13.91 21.41
C ILE A 45 -27.32 -14.52 20.49
N SER A 46 -27.53 -15.71 19.95
CA SER A 46 -26.63 -16.36 18.97
C SER A 46 -26.62 -15.65 17.61
N CYS A 47 -27.69 -14.93 17.25
CA CYS A 47 -27.77 -14.14 16.03
C CYS A 47 -27.15 -12.73 16.17
N VAL A 48 -26.84 -12.27 17.39
CA VAL A 48 -25.95 -11.12 17.61
C VAL A 48 -24.51 -11.62 17.64
N GLU A 49 -24.09 -12.24 16.54
CA GLU A 49 -22.68 -12.42 16.27
C GLU A 49 -22.12 -11.01 16.03
N SER A 50 -21.68 -10.35 17.10
CA SER A 50 -20.97 -9.09 16.99
C SER A 50 -19.72 -9.42 16.18
N LYS A 51 -19.76 -9.18 14.86
CA LYS A 51 -18.58 -9.32 14.01
C LYS A 51 -17.53 -8.41 14.62
N SER A 52 -16.59 -9.01 15.35
CA SER A 52 -15.60 -8.26 16.10
C SER A 52 -14.88 -7.34 15.11
N LYS A 53 -14.85 -6.03 15.43
CA LYS A 53 -14.23 -5.06 14.52
C LYS A 53 -12.77 -5.47 14.34
N PRO A 54 -12.25 -5.59 13.10
CA PRO A 54 -10.85 -5.90 12.90
C PRO A 54 -10.01 -4.78 13.51
N THR A 55 -9.18 -5.10 14.49
CA THR A 55 -8.43 -4.12 15.28
C THR A 55 -6.96 -4.11 14.97
N TRP A 56 -6.33 -2.93 14.99
CA TRP A 56 -4.89 -2.81 14.82
C TRP A 56 -4.14 -3.65 15.87
N PRO A 57 -3.26 -4.59 15.45
CA PRO A 57 -2.39 -5.29 16.38
C PRO A 57 -1.32 -4.36 16.94
N THR A 58 -0.82 -4.67 18.13
CA THR A 58 0.32 -3.98 18.73
C THR A 58 1.59 -4.76 18.47
N TYR A 59 2.60 -4.12 17.90
CA TYR A 59 3.89 -4.73 17.60
C TYR A 59 4.99 -4.14 18.48
N LYS A 60 5.90 -5.00 18.95
CA LYS A 60 7.16 -4.54 19.54
C LYS A 60 8.08 -4.10 18.41
N VAL A 61 8.40 -2.81 18.39
CA VAL A 61 9.26 -2.22 17.35
C VAL A 61 10.72 -2.18 17.86
N PRO A 62 11.69 -2.73 17.10
CA PRO A 62 13.11 -2.62 17.45
C PRO A 62 13.60 -1.19 17.24
N VAL A 63 14.74 -0.85 17.84
CA VAL A 63 15.39 0.44 17.62
C VAL A 63 16.45 0.32 16.53
N VAL A 64 16.32 1.12 15.48
CA VAL A 64 17.31 1.24 14.39
C VAL A 64 17.93 2.63 14.47
N LEU A 65 19.25 2.69 14.69
CA LEU A 65 19.95 3.95 14.88
C LEU A 65 21.12 4.11 13.91
N PRO A 66 21.31 5.30 13.33
CA PRO A 66 22.51 5.60 12.56
C PRO A 66 23.75 5.55 13.46
N GLN A 67 24.84 4.97 12.96
CA GLN A 67 26.11 4.84 13.66
C GLN A 67 27.19 5.65 12.96
N VAL A 68 27.62 5.18 11.78
CA VAL A 68 28.69 5.80 10.99
C VAL A 68 28.10 6.37 9.72
N ILE A 69 28.50 7.59 9.37
CA ILE A 69 28.13 8.25 8.12
C ILE A 69 29.39 8.48 7.31
N THR A 70 29.45 7.91 6.11
CA THR A 70 30.58 8.06 5.18
C THR A 70 30.15 8.78 3.91
N GLY A 71 31.00 9.67 3.41
CA GLY A 71 30.80 10.29 2.10
C GLY A 71 31.04 9.29 0.97
N LEU A 72 30.19 9.32 -0.04
CA LEU A 72 30.33 8.52 -1.26
C LEU A 72 30.61 9.43 -2.46
N GLU A 73 31.19 8.85 -3.51
CA GLU A 73 31.32 9.53 -4.79
C GLU A 73 29.96 9.91 -5.36
N LYS A 74 29.94 11.03 -6.11
CA LYS A 74 28.72 11.52 -6.76
C LYS A 74 28.29 10.53 -7.85
N PRO A 75 27.01 10.11 -7.88
CA PRO A 75 26.52 9.21 -8.91
C PRO A 75 26.45 9.92 -10.26
N GLN A 76 26.52 9.14 -11.35
CA GLN A 76 26.48 9.66 -12.72
C GLN A 76 25.06 9.97 -13.23
N PHE A 77 24.02 9.43 -12.59
CA PHE A 77 22.61 9.61 -12.96
C PHE A 77 22.26 9.13 -14.38
N ASP A 78 22.86 8.04 -14.79
CA ASP A 78 22.80 7.45 -16.13
C ASP A 78 21.75 6.33 -16.26
N ALA A 79 21.30 5.75 -15.14
CA ALA A 79 20.32 4.67 -15.14
C ALA A 79 18.94 5.12 -15.66
N GLU A 80 18.26 4.23 -16.37
CA GLU A 80 16.87 4.43 -16.79
C GLU A 80 15.90 4.04 -15.67
N PRO A 81 14.79 4.77 -15.49
CA PRO A 81 13.76 4.38 -14.53
C PRO A 81 13.08 3.09 -15.00
N ARG A 82 13.40 1.98 -14.34
CA ARG A 82 12.68 0.71 -14.53
C ARG A 82 11.35 0.81 -13.80
N LEU A 83 10.27 1.02 -14.53
CA LEU A 83 8.91 1.13 -13.96
C LEU A 83 8.32 -0.23 -13.56
N ASP A 84 9.03 -1.29 -13.91
CA ASP A 84 8.69 -2.68 -13.69
C ASP A 84 9.95 -3.42 -13.25
N VAL A 85 9.84 -4.26 -12.22
CA VAL A 85 10.96 -5.06 -11.71
C VAL A 85 10.58 -6.53 -11.85
N PRO A 86 11.02 -7.22 -12.93
CA PRO A 86 10.76 -8.64 -13.09
C PRO A 86 11.55 -9.42 -12.04
N GLY A 87 10.85 -10.06 -11.09
CA GLY A 87 11.42 -11.06 -10.19
C GLY A 87 11.35 -12.45 -10.81
N SER A 88 12.38 -13.26 -10.58
CA SER A 88 12.44 -14.67 -11.00
C SER A 88 11.91 -15.63 -9.94
N CYS A 89 11.71 -15.15 -8.71
CA CYS A 89 11.32 -15.96 -7.55
C CYS A 89 9.94 -15.58 -7.03
N GLY A 90 9.09 -16.59 -6.90
CA GLY A 90 7.81 -16.49 -6.22
C GLY A 90 7.90 -16.65 -4.70
N ALA A 91 6.74 -16.61 -4.06
CA ALA A 91 6.60 -16.72 -2.61
C ALA A 91 7.26 -18.00 -2.03
N GLU A 92 7.21 -19.12 -2.75
CA GLU A 92 7.80 -20.39 -2.31
C GLU A 92 9.33 -20.32 -2.22
N CYS A 93 9.97 -19.75 -3.24
CA CYS A 93 11.41 -19.56 -3.24
C CYS A 93 11.82 -18.52 -2.18
N HIS A 94 11.05 -17.43 -2.01
CA HIS A 94 11.27 -16.45 -0.92
C HIS A 94 11.18 -17.06 0.49
N LYS A 95 10.26 -18.01 0.70
CA LYS A 95 10.11 -18.74 1.98
C LYS A 95 11.27 -19.70 2.26
N GLN A 96 11.99 -20.13 1.23
CA GLN A 96 13.13 -21.06 1.35
C GLN A 96 14.47 -20.35 1.56
N PHE A 97 14.56 -19.02 1.34
CA PHE A 97 15.79 -18.30 1.62
C PHE A 97 16.14 -18.39 3.11
N PRO A 98 17.44 -18.59 3.43
CA PRO A 98 17.88 -18.66 4.81
C PRO A 98 17.61 -17.33 5.50
N MET A 99 17.18 -17.41 6.76
CA MET A 99 16.98 -16.23 7.59
C MET A 99 18.29 -15.43 7.69
N PRO A 100 18.27 -14.11 7.45
CA PRO A 100 19.47 -13.31 7.49
C PRO A 100 20.04 -13.27 8.91
N THR A 101 21.38 -13.29 9.02
CA THR A 101 22.06 -13.02 10.29
C THR A 101 21.84 -11.57 10.72
N LEU A 102 22.09 -11.27 12.00
CA LEU A 102 21.96 -9.89 12.51
C LEU A 102 22.87 -8.91 11.75
N ASP A 103 24.07 -9.33 11.35
CA ASP A 103 24.98 -8.46 10.61
C ASP A 103 24.53 -8.27 9.16
N ASN A 104 23.98 -9.30 8.52
CA ASN A 104 23.31 -9.15 7.21
C ASN A 104 22.13 -8.17 7.32
N LEU A 105 21.35 -8.23 8.41
CA LEU A 105 20.25 -7.29 8.64
C LEU A 105 20.75 -5.85 8.81
N LYS A 106 21.78 -5.62 9.65
CA LYS A 106 22.38 -4.29 9.82
C LYS A 106 22.89 -3.74 8.50
N ASP A 107 23.58 -4.57 7.73
CA ASP A 107 24.15 -4.18 6.45
C ASP A 107 23.06 -3.90 5.40
N ASN A 108 22.02 -4.73 5.29
CA ASN A 108 20.89 -4.47 4.38
C ASN A 108 20.06 -3.24 4.80
N MET A 109 19.96 -2.98 6.10
CA MET A 109 19.28 -1.80 6.65
C MET A 109 20.17 -0.55 6.65
N ALA A 110 21.48 -0.64 6.38
CA ALA A 110 22.27 0.55 6.06
C ALA A 110 21.64 1.26 4.85
N TYR A 111 21.84 2.55 4.67
CA TYR A 111 21.14 3.27 3.60
C TYR A 111 21.96 4.39 2.99
N GLU A 112 21.76 4.61 1.70
CA GLU A 112 22.29 5.76 0.99
C GLU A 112 21.36 6.96 1.13
N THR A 113 21.94 8.13 1.38
CA THR A 113 21.25 9.42 1.30
C THR A 113 21.76 10.19 0.09
N LEU A 114 20.87 10.49 -0.86
CA LEU A 114 21.16 11.40 -1.96
C LEU A 114 20.58 12.78 -1.65
N TYR A 115 21.42 13.81 -1.72
CA TYR A 115 21.04 15.19 -1.46
C TYR A 115 20.77 15.96 -2.75
N SER A 116 19.97 17.03 -2.66
CA SER A 116 19.58 17.83 -3.85
C SER A 116 20.73 18.59 -4.54
N ASN A 117 21.91 18.66 -3.93
CA ASN A 117 23.16 19.18 -4.50
C ASN A 117 23.98 18.06 -5.22
N GLY A 118 23.50 16.82 -5.22
CA GLY A 118 24.17 15.65 -5.77
C GLY A 118 25.19 14.98 -4.86
N SER A 119 25.45 15.50 -3.64
CA SER A 119 26.27 14.76 -2.68
C SER A 119 25.54 13.50 -2.22
N ARG A 120 26.32 12.50 -1.83
CA ARG A 120 25.83 11.18 -1.45
C ARG A 120 26.57 10.69 -0.22
N THR A 121 25.85 10.07 0.70
CA THR A 121 26.44 9.46 1.90
C THR A 121 25.86 8.07 2.15
N LEU A 122 26.66 7.16 2.68
CA LEU A 122 26.20 5.91 3.25
C LEU A 122 26.06 6.07 4.76
N THR A 123 24.97 5.56 5.33
CA THR A 123 24.77 5.51 6.78
C THR A 123 24.64 4.07 7.22
N GLU A 124 25.58 3.63 8.05
CA GLU A 124 25.53 2.35 8.74
C GLU A 124 24.60 2.42 9.95
N VAL A 125 23.96 1.30 10.28
CA VAL A 125 22.94 1.26 11.34
C VAL A 125 23.23 0.18 12.38
N GLY A 126 22.92 0.50 13.63
CA GLY A 126 22.79 -0.44 14.73
C GLY A 126 21.34 -0.87 14.90
N ILE A 127 21.12 -2.15 15.22
CA ILE A 127 19.80 -2.71 15.53
C ILE A 127 19.82 -3.16 16.99
N TYR A 128 18.91 -2.61 17.80
CA TYR A 128 18.76 -2.94 19.21
C TYR A 128 17.36 -3.49 19.46
N VAL A 129 17.29 -4.75 19.89
CA VAL A 129 16.03 -5.43 20.22
C VAL A 129 15.85 -5.38 21.73
N PHE A 130 14.68 -4.92 22.19
CA PHE A 130 14.33 -5.00 23.60
C PHE A 130 14.04 -6.47 23.95
N ALA A 131 15.00 -7.14 24.57
CA ALA A 131 14.84 -8.51 25.03
C ALA A 131 13.87 -8.55 26.21
N ASN A 132 12.71 -9.17 25.99
CA ASN A 132 11.94 -9.86 27.03
C ASN A 132 11.42 -11.16 26.39
N SER A 133 12.20 -12.24 26.58
CA SER A 133 12.01 -13.69 26.33
C SER A 133 11.26 -14.19 25.05
N PRO A 134 11.71 -15.27 24.38
CA PRO A 134 11.13 -15.73 23.12
C PRO A 134 9.95 -16.69 23.35
N GLU A 135 8.77 -16.37 22.82
CA GLU A 135 7.74 -17.36 22.54
C GLU A 135 7.85 -17.81 21.08
N THR A 136 8.34 -19.04 20.90
CA THR A 136 8.38 -19.75 19.63
C THR A 136 6.96 -20.04 19.13
N ALA A 137 6.46 -19.24 18.20
CA ALA A 137 5.26 -19.58 17.44
C ALA A 137 5.61 -20.63 16.37
N ARG A 138 5.44 -21.91 16.69
CA ARG A 138 5.41 -23.00 15.71
C ARG A 138 4.05 -22.96 14.99
N ASP A 139 4.01 -22.56 13.72
CA ASP A 139 2.82 -22.68 12.87
C ASP A 139 2.83 -24.05 12.16
N HIS A 140 1.92 -24.92 12.56
CA HIS A 140 1.61 -26.16 11.84
C HIS A 140 0.18 -26.06 11.32
N GLY A 141 0.06 -25.71 10.04
CA GLY A 141 -1.20 -25.74 9.31
C GLY A 141 -0.97 -26.03 7.83
N ARG A 142 -0.98 -27.32 7.45
CA ARG A 142 -1.05 -27.75 6.05
C ARG A 142 -2.45 -27.44 5.52
N SER A 143 -2.55 -26.48 4.59
CA SER A 143 -3.79 -26.21 3.86
C SER A 143 -3.67 -26.67 2.41
N ARG A 144 -4.63 -27.51 2.00
CA ARG A 144 -4.78 -28.13 0.68
C ARG A 144 -5.10 -27.06 -0.37
N GLN A 145 -4.39 -27.05 -1.50
CA GLN A 145 -4.66 -26.14 -2.64
C GLN A 145 -5.84 -26.64 -3.49
N LYS A 146 -6.68 -25.70 -3.95
CA LYS A 146 -7.53 -25.82 -5.14
C LYS A 146 -7.44 -24.54 -5.97
N ARG A 147 -7.17 -24.69 -7.28
CA ARG A 147 -7.36 -23.73 -8.39
C ARG A 147 -8.86 -23.70 -8.79
N GLN A 148 -9.44 -22.80 -9.60
CA GLN A 148 -9.03 -21.66 -10.45
C GLN A 148 -10.31 -20.87 -10.84
N ILE A 149 -10.21 -19.57 -11.14
CA ILE A 149 -10.80 -18.80 -12.28
C ILE A 149 -10.64 -17.30 -11.98
N TYR A 150 -9.98 -16.58 -12.89
CA TYR A 150 -9.81 -15.12 -12.84
C TYR A 150 -10.99 -14.44 -13.56
N GLY A 151 -11.60 -13.43 -12.92
CA GLY A 151 -12.67 -12.59 -13.44
C GLY A 151 -12.21 -11.15 -13.78
N TYR A 152 -13.10 -10.38 -14.42
CA TYR A 152 -12.85 -9.10 -15.10
C TYR A 152 -12.16 -7.98 -14.28
N ASP A 153 -11.34 -7.20 -14.99
CA ASP A 153 -10.69 -5.93 -14.61
C ASP A 153 -11.51 -5.08 -13.61
N SER A 154 -11.00 -4.93 -12.39
CA SER A 154 -11.67 -4.23 -11.28
C SER A 154 -11.21 -2.77 -11.10
N ARG A 155 -10.53 -2.18 -12.09
CA ARG A 155 -10.00 -0.81 -12.01
C ARG A 155 -11.09 0.24 -12.18
N PHE A 156 -11.66 0.70 -11.06
CA PHE A 156 -12.57 1.83 -11.06
C PHE A 156 -11.78 3.15 -11.14
N SER A 157 -12.01 3.93 -12.20
CA SER A 157 -11.71 5.36 -12.17
C SER A 157 -12.58 5.99 -11.09
N ILE A 158 -12.00 6.77 -10.18
CA ILE A 158 -12.79 7.49 -9.18
C ILE A 158 -13.64 8.53 -9.92
N TYR A 159 -14.93 8.23 -10.10
CA TYR A 159 -15.88 9.14 -10.72
C TYR A 159 -16.22 10.25 -9.73
N GLY A 160 -15.70 11.45 -10.01
CA GLY A 160 -15.94 12.67 -9.24
C GLY A 160 -14.63 13.32 -8.76
N LYS A 161 -14.29 14.46 -9.36
CA LYS A 161 -13.05 15.22 -9.10
C LYS A 161 -12.89 15.67 -7.64
N ASN A 162 -14.01 15.84 -6.94
CA ASN A 162 -14.02 16.15 -5.50
C ASN A 162 -13.42 15.01 -4.66
N PHE A 163 -13.62 13.76 -5.05
CA PHE A 163 -13.07 12.61 -4.32
C PHE A 163 -11.56 12.49 -4.48
N LEU A 164 -10.99 12.83 -5.66
CA LEU A 164 -9.54 12.80 -5.91
C LEU A 164 -8.75 13.71 -4.95
N LEU A 165 -9.38 14.80 -4.50
CA LEU A 165 -8.78 15.77 -3.59
C LEU A 165 -9.07 15.46 -2.12
N ASN A 166 -9.92 14.47 -1.84
CA ASN A 166 -10.26 14.03 -0.50
C ASN A 166 -9.35 12.90 -0.02
N TYR A 167 -9.18 12.83 1.30
CA TYR A 167 -8.50 11.70 1.93
C TYR A 167 -9.36 10.42 1.77
N PRO A 168 -8.76 9.25 1.45
CA PRO A 168 -7.33 8.96 1.38
C PRO A 168 -6.67 9.25 0.02
N PHE A 169 -7.43 9.51 -1.04
CA PHE A 169 -6.91 9.59 -2.41
C PHE A 169 -5.89 10.73 -2.61
N SER A 170 -6.11 11.86 -1.95
CA SER A 170 -5.23 13.04 -2.05
C SER A 170 -3.84 12.88 -1.43
N THR A 171 -3.59 11.75 -0.74
CA THR A 171 -2.25 11.39 -0.29
C THR A 171 -1.39 10.81 -1.42
N SER A 172 -1.98 10.42 -2.55
CA SER A 172 -1.25 9.88 -3.69
C SER A 172 -0.61 11.01 -4.51
N VAL A 173 0.66 10.86 -4.87
CA VAL A 173 1.44 11.87 -5.60
C VAL A 173 2.21 11.24 -6.76
N LYS A 174 2.49 12.01 -7.80
CA LYS A 174 3.27 11.56 -8.97
C LYS A 174 4.73 11.95 -8.79
N LEU A 175 5.66 11.03 -9.01
CA LEU A 175 7.09 11.36 -9.09
C LEU A 175 7.42 11.81 -10.52
N SER A 176 8.39 12.72 -10.67
CA SER A 176 8.86 13.15 -11.99
C SER A 176 9.56 12.05 -12.78
N THR A 177 9.93 10.94 -12.14
CA THR A 177 10.47 9.72 -12.79
C THR A 177 9.38 8.82 -13.38
N GLY A 178 8.10 9.15 -13.18
CA GLY A 178 6.98 8.35 -13.70
C GLY A 178 6.36 7.40 -12.67
N CYS A 179 6.91 7.27 -11.47
CA CYS A 179 6.31 6.48 -10.40
C CYS A 179 5.20 7.21 -9.62
N THR A 180 4.57 6.49 -8.71
CA THR A 180 3.69 7.00 -7.66
C THR A 180 4.43 7.06 -6.31
N GLY A 181 3.99 7.96 -5.43
CA GLY A 181 4.36 7.96 -4.02
C GLY A 181 3.16 8.29 -3.14
N THR A 182 3.32 8.14 -1.82
CA THR A 182 2.26 8.43 -0.84
C THR A 182 2.76 9.35 0.26
N LEU A 183 1.98 10.38 0.59
CA LEU A 183 2.28 11.32 1.67
C LEU A 183 2.15 10.61 3.03
N VAL A 184 3.26 10.56 3.78
CA VAL A 184 3.35 9.91 5.10
C VAL A 184 3.65 10.86 6.26
N ALA A 185 4.12 12.06 5.96
CA ALA A 185 4.23 13.17 6.90
C ALA A 185 4.30 14.50 6.11
N GLU A 186 4.25 15.64 6.81
CA GLU A 186 4.18 16.99 6.21
C GLU A 186 5.21 17.30 5.12
N LYS A 187 6.37 16.65 5.18
CA LYS A 187 7.47 16.77 4.21
C LYS A 187 7.93 15.43 3.66
N HIS A 188 7.24 14.32 3.93
CA HIS A 188 7.75 12.99 3.60
C HIS A 188 6.83 12.21 2.66
N VAL A 189 7.43 11.59 1.65
CA VAL A 189 6.76 10.77 0.65
C VAL A 189 7.41 9.40 0.65
N LEU A 190 6.60 8.36 0.85
CA LEU A 190 7.00 6.96 0.70
C LEU A 190 6.81 6.52 -0.75
N THR A 191 7.78 5.79 -1.30
CA THR A 191 7.75 5.27 -2.68
C THR A 191 8.62 4.01 -2.77
N ALA A 192 8.71 3.39 -3.95
CA ALA A 192 9.59 2.26 -4.19
C ALA A 192 11.04 2.73 -4.45
N ALA A 193 12.03 1.92 -4.13
CA ALA A 193 13.44 2.27 -4.33
C ALA A 193 13.80 2.31 -5.82
N HIS A 194 13.28 1.36 -6.61
CA HIS A 194 13.52 1.29 -8.05
C HIS A 194 13.08 2.56 -8.81
N CYS A 195 12.13 3.31 -8.24
CA CYS A 195 11.66 4.58 -8.81
C CYS A 195 12.73 5.68 -8.85
N ILE A 196 13.82 5.52 -8.09
CA ILE A 196 14.92 6.48 -8.00
C ILE A 196 16.31 5.84 -8.13
N HIS A 197 16.44 4.52 -8.03
CA HIS A 197 17.72 3.80 -8.05
C HIS A 197 17.55 2.43 -8.70
N ASP A 198 18.33 2.04 -9.71
CA ASP A 198 18.11 0.78 -10.45
C ASP A 198 18.76 -0.47 -9.82
N GLY A 199 19.35 -0.30 -8.63
CA GLY A 199 20.14 -1.31 -7.93
C GLY A 199 21.64 -1.09 -8.08
N LYS A 200 22.09 -0.35 -9.09
CA LYS A 200 23.50 -0.02 -9.33
C LYS A 200 23.80 1.48 -9.25
N SER A 201 22.92 2.31 -9.81
CA SER A 201 23.06 3.76 -9.93
C SER A 201 21.72 4.45 -9.73
N TYR A 202 21.77 5.74 -9.43
CA TYR A 202 20.57 6.59 -9.38
C TYR A 202 20.04 6.83 -10.78
N VAL A 203 18.71 6.81 -10.94
CA VAL A 203 18.07 7.01 -12.24
C VAL A 203 18.19 8.46 -12.72
N LYS A 204 18.06 8.65 -14.04
CA LYS A 204 17.99 9.96 -14.68
C LYS A 204 16.94 10.84 -14.00
N GLY A 205 17.36 12.04 -13.60
CA GLY A 205 16.50 13.01 -12.94
C GLY A 205 16.36 12.85 -11.42
N ALA A 206 16.92 11.80 -10.79
CA ALA A 206 16.89 11.63 -9.34
C ALA A 206 17.53 12.83 -8.59
N GLN A 207 18.61 13.41 -9.11
CA GLN A 207 19.23 14.62 -8.55
C GLN A 207 18.27 15.82 -8.47
N LYS A 208 17.38 15.93 -9.46
CA LYS A 208 16.43 17.05 -9.61
C LYS A 208 15.00 16.62 -9.33
N LEU A 209 14.80 15.51 -8.62
CA LEU A 209 13.52 14.85 -8.38
C LEU A 209 12.45 15.82 -7.86
N ARG A 210 11.24 15.69 -8.41
CA ARG A 210 10.06 16.46 -8.03
C ARG A 210 8.89 15.53 -7.73
N VAL A 211 8.06 15.97 -6.80
CA VAL A 211 6.80 15.33 -6.43
C VAL A 211 5.64 16.22 -6.86
N GLY A 212 4.73 15.65 -7.63
CA GLY A 212 3.59 16.29 -8.27
C GLY A 212 2.31 16.06 -7.48
N PHE A 213 1.65 17.16 -7.13
CA PHE A 213 0.42 17.20 -6.36
C PHE A 213 -0.73 17.57 -7.27
N LEU A 214 -1.72 16.69 -7.41
CA LEU A 214 -2.89 16.94 -8.27
C LEU A 214 -3.69 18.15 -7.74
N LYS A 215 -4.06 19.07 -8.63
CA LYS A 215 -4.89 20.26 -8.36
C LYS A 215 -5.83 20.56 -9.52
N PRO A 216 -7.03 21.11 -9.26
CA PRO A 216 -7.87 21.69 -10.31
C PRO A 216 -7.17 22.82 -11.06
N LYS A 217 -7.38 22.90 -12.37
CA LYS A 217 -7.08 24.11 -13.15
C LYS A 217 -8.32 25.01 -13.13
N TYR A 218 -8.32 26.01 -12.27
CA TYR A 218 -9.25 27.12 -12.42
C TYR A 218 -8.83 27.93 -13.66
N LYS A 219 -9.77 28.24 -14.56
CA LYS A 219 -9.53 29.24 -15.62
C LYS A 219 -9.41 30.58 -14.90
N ASP A 220 -8.21 31.15 -14.85
CA ASP A 220 -8.02 32.51 -14.36
C ASP A 220 -8.89 33.47 -15.18
N GLY A 221 -9.55 34.40 -14.51
CA GLY A 221 -10.60 35.29 -15.05
C GLY A 221 -10.14 36.21 -16.18
N GLY A 222 -10.12 35.69 -17.40
CA GLY A 222 -10.07 36.49 -18.62
C GLY A 222 -11.46 37.05 -18.94
N LYS A 223 -11.63 38.37 -18.81
CA LYS A 223 -12.70 39.12 -19.46
C LYS A 223 -12.73 38.75 -20.95
N GLY A 224 -13.83 38.20 -21.44
CA GLY A 224 -13.97 37.81 -22.84
C GLY A 224 -15.30 37.10 -23.13
N LEU A 225 -16.24 37.90 -23.60
CA LEU A 225 -17.56 37.62 -24.18
C LEU A 225 -17.84 36.20 -24.72
N ASN A 226 -19.05 35.73 -24.43
CA ASN A 226 -19.89 34.79 -25.19
C ASN A 226 -19.19 33.58 -25.82
N GLN A 227 -19.04 32.49 -25.05
CA GLN A 227 -18.97 31.15 -25.64
C GLN A 227 -19.87 30.17 -24.88
N THR A 228 -20.75 29.58 -25.66
CA THR A 228 -21.72 28.53 -25.39
C THR A 228 -21.20 27.46 -24.43
N TYR A 229 -22.08 27.01 -23.54
CA TYR A 229 -21.94 25.83 -22.69
C TYR A 229 -21.60 24.60 -23.54
N SER A 230 -20.31 24.36 -23.77
CA SER A 230 -19.79 23.03 -24.03
C SER A 230 -19.17 22.54 -22.73
N GLY A 231 -19.55 21.34 -22.30
CA GLY A 231 -19.07 20.67 -21.09
C GLY A 231 -17.58 20.31 -21.16
N SER A 232 -16.71 21.32 -21.22
CA SER A 232 -15.27 21.15 -21.29
C SER A 232 -14.77 20.80 -19.90
N SER A 233 -14.32 19.56 -19.73
CA SER A 233 -13.70 19.06 -18.49
C SER A 233 -12.69 20.07 -17.89
N GLU A 234 -12.94 20.51 -16.66
CA GLU A 234 -11.92 21.23 -15.86
C GLU A 234 -10.67 20.36 -15.74
N LYS A 235 -9.61 20.63 -16.50
CA LYS A 235 -8.42 19.78 -16.55
C LYS A 235 -7.68 19.82 -15.20
N MET A 236 -7.25 18.67 -14.68
CA MET A 236 -6.35 18.63 -13.51
C MET A 236 -4.91 18.96 -13.94
N LYS A 237 -4.12 19.54 -13.03
CA LYS A 237 -2.68 19.79 -13.23
C LYS A 237 -1.87 19.35 -12.01
N PHE A 238 -0.59 19.04 -12.21
CA PHE A 238 0.34 18.79 -11.12
C PHE A 238 1.03 20.09 -10.68
N GLN A 239 0.95 20.39 -9.39
CA GLN A 239 1.84 21.33 -8.75
C GLN A 239 3.07 20.58 -8.23
N TRP A 240 4.27 21.00 -8.61
CA TRP A 240 5.49 20.28 -8.29
C TRP A 240 6.22 20.87 -7.07
N ILE A 241 6.71 20.00 -6.19
CA ILE A 241 7.62 20.34 -5.09
C ILE A 241 8.92 19.56 -5.29
N ARG A 242 10.07 20.24 -5.13
CA ARG A 242 11.38 19.61 -5.27
C ARG A 242 11.73 18.79 -4.03
N VAL A 243 12.38 17.66 -4.25
CA VAL A 243 12.94 16.82 -3.18
C VAL A 243 14.24 17.43 -2.65
N LYS A 244 14.42 17.39 -1.33
CA LYS A 244 15.59 17.85 -0.59
C LYS A 244 16.64 16.74 -0.50
N ARG A 245 16.20 15.54 -0.10
CA ARG A 245 17.01 14.33 -0.07
C ARG A 245 16.15 13.07 -0.15
N THR A 246 16.77 11.94 -0.47
CA THR A 246 16.14 10.61 -0.51
C THR A 246 16.92 9.63 0.33
N HIS A 247 16.24 8.66 0.94
CA HIS A 247 16.87 7.52 1.63
C HIS A 247 16.53 6.23 0.87
N VAL A 248 17.55 5.42 0.57
CA VAL A 248 17.43 4.13 -0.14
C VAL A 248 18.20 3.07 0.66
N PRO A 249 17.57 1.97 1.09
CA PRO A 249 18.25 0.88 1.78
C PRO A 249 19.32 0.22 0.92
N LYS A 250 20.41 -0.19 1.56
CA LYS A 250 21.52 -0.91 0.96
C LYS A 250 21.10 -2.31 0.54
N GLY A 251 20.09 -2.92 1.17
CA GLY A 251 19.50 -4.18 0.72
C GLY A 251 18.97 -4.10 -0.72
N TRP A 252 18.46 -2.94 -1.16
CA TRP A 252 18.09 -2.72 -2.57
C TRP A 252 19.33 -2.60 -3.47
N ILE A 253 20.34 -1.88 -3.01
CA ILE A 253 21.57 -1.58 -3.77
C ILE A 253 22.49 -2.81 -3.89
N LYS A 254 22.53 -3.66 -2.87
CA LYS A 254 23.27 -4.93 -2.86
C LYS A 254 22.52 -6.05 -3.54
N GLY A 255 21.20 -5.96 -3.58
CA GLY A 255 20.41 -6.86 -4.39
C GLY A 255 20.93 -6.75 -5.82
N ASN A 256 21.51 -7.83 -6.33
CA ASN A 256 21.43 -8.05 -7.77
C ASN A 256 19.93 -7.91 -8.14
N ALA A 257 19.59 -7.59 -9.39
CA ALA A 257 18.20 -7.47 -9.83
C ALA A 257 17.37 -8.78 -9.74
N ASN A 258 17.77 -9.71 -8.86
CA ASN A 258 17.10 -10.91 -8.43
C ASN A 258 16.50 -10.68 -7.01
N ASP A 259 15.24 -11.08 -6.88
CA ASP A 259 14.55 -11.63 -5.70
C ASP A 259 14.81 -10.97 -4.32
N VAL A 260 15.98 -11.13 -3.69
CA VAL A 260 16.27 -10.54 -2.35
C VAL A 260 16.26 -9.02 -2.35
N GLY A 261 16.61 -8.37 -3.47
CA GLY A 261 16.52 -6.91 -3.60
C GLY A 261 15.08 -6.40 -3.39
N MET A 262 14.08 -7.18 -3.79
CA MET A 262 12.66 -6.82 -3.70
C MET A 262 12.20 -6.63 -2.26
N ASP A 263 12.78 -7.35 -1.30
CA ASP A 263 12.47 -7.19 0.12
C ASP A 263 12.77 -5.76 0.61
N TYR A 264 13.68 -5.04 -0.07
CA TYR A 264 14.14 -3.72 0.28
C TYR A 264 13.74 -2.64 -0.73
N ASP A 265 12.78 -2.92 -1.62
CA ASP A 265 12.31 -1.98 -2.63
C ASP A 265 11.37 -0.88 -2.05
N TYR A 266 11.91 -0.09 -1.13
CA TYR A 266 11.26 1.07 -0.54
C TYR A 266 12.24 2.23 -0.41
N ALA A 267 11.74 3.44 -0.55
CA ALA A 267 12.50 4.66 -0.37
C ALA A 267 11.65 5.76 0.27
N LEU A 268 12.32 6.68 0.97
CA LEU A 268 11.67 7.85 1.55
C LEU A 268 12.24 9.13 0.96
N LEU A 269 11.36 10.02 0.51
CA LEU A 269 11.72 11.32 -0.04
C LEU A 269 11.36 12.42 0.98
N GLU A 270 12.33 13.27 1.34
CA GLU A 270 12.07 14.50 2.10
C GLU A 270 11.90 15.67 1.12
N LEU A 271 10.80 16.40 1.22
CA LEU A 271 10.47 17.56 0.37
C LEU A 271 11.14 18.83 0.90
N LYS A 272 11.53 19.74 -0.01
CA LYS A 272 12.10 21.05 0.37
C LYS A 272 11.15 21.94 1.16
N LYS A 273 9.83 21.74 1.05
CA LYS A 273 8.81 22.52 1.75
C LYS A 273 7.61 21.63 2.16
N PRO A 274 6.89 21.99 3.25
CA PRO A 274 5.68 21.28 3.64
C PRO A 274 4.62 21.29 2.55
N HIS A 275 3.91 20.18 2.37
CA HIS A 275 2.88 20.07 1.34
C HIS A 275 1.49 20.59 1.77
N LYS A 276 1.26 20.80 3.07
CA LYS A 276 0.01 21.33 3.66
C LYS A 276 -1.26 20.55 3.23
N ARG A 277 -1.19 19.22 3.24
CA ARG A 277 -2.32 18.30 2.94
C ARG A 277 -2.45 17.28 4.06
N LYS A 278 -3.58 16.58 4.13
CA LYS A 278 -3.67 15.35 4.92
C LYS A 278 -2.67 14.32 4.37
N PHE A 279 -2.06 13.56 5.27
CA PHE A 279 -1.15 12.45 4.97
C PHE A 279 -1.61 11.21 5.74
N MET A 280 -1.14 10.03 5.34
CA MET A 280 -1.50 8.76 5.98
C MET A 280 -0.36 8.28 6.86
N SER A 281 -0.65 7.88 8.10
CA SER A 281 0.36 7.25 8.96
C SER A 281 0.79 5.90 8.38
N ILE A 282 2.07 5.57 8.54
CA ILE A 282 2.54 4.19 8.31
C ILE A 282 2.17 3.30 9.51
N GLY A 283 2.17 2.00 9.32
CA GLY A 283 2.01 1.01 10.37
C GLY A 283 2.68 -0.30 10.02
N VAL A 284 2.94 -1.12 11.05
CA VAL A 284 3.44 -2.48 10.85
C VAL A 284 2.37 -3.33 10.16
N SER A 285 2.79 -4.07 9.14
CA SER A 285 1.94 -4.93 8.33
C SER A 285 1.39 -6.11 9.14
N PRO A 286 0.06 -6.23 9.29
CA PRO A 286 -0.55 -7.44 9.84
C PRO A 286 -0.25 -8.66 8.98
N THR A 287 -0.43 -9.86 9.56
CA THR A 287 -0.43 -11.08 8.74
C THR A 287 -1.67 -11.11 7.85
N GLY A 288 -1.61 -11.83 6.74
CA GLY A 288 -2.71 -11.95 5.78
C GLY A 288 -4.02 -12.37 6.42
N ARG A 289 -3.95 -13.25 7.44
CA ARG A 289 -5.11 -13.71 8.23
C ARG A 289 -5.75 -12.61 9.08
N GLN A 290 -4.98 -11.58 9.46
CA GLN A 290 -5.45 -10.44 10.24
C GLN A 290 -5.98 -9.28 9.37
N LEU A 291 -5.78 -9.34 8.05
CA LEU A 291 -6.28 -8.31 7.14
C LEU A 291 -7.81 -8.37 7.05
N PRO A 292 -8.50 -7.21 7.13
CA PRO A 292 -9.95 -7.15 6.97
C PRO A 292 -10.42 -7.77 5.65
N GLY A 293 -11.06 -8.94 5.72
CA GLY A 293 -11.52 -9.68 4.55
C GLY A 293 -10.40 -10.12 3.61
N GLY A 294 -9.14 -10.20 4.08
CA GLY A 294 -7.98 -10.55 3.25
C GLY A 294 -7.60 -9.48 2.22
N ARG A 295 -8.15 -8.27 2.31
CA ARG A 295 -8.02 -7.24 1.27
C ARG A 295 -7.04 -6.13 1.62
N ILE A 296 -6.44 -5.60 0.56
CA ILE A 296 -5.60 -4.40 0.58
C ILE A 296 -6.16 -3.34 -0.36
N HIS A 297 -5.75 -2.09 -0.13
CA HIS A 297 -6.18 -0.94 -0.93
C HIS A 297 -4.97 -0.11 -1.34
N PHE A 298 -4.98 0.45 -2.55
CA PHE A 298 -4.02 1.49 -2.92
C PHE A 298 -4.55 2.37 -4.07
N SER A 299 -3.85 3.46 -4.33
CA SER A 299 -4.15 4.36 -5.45
C SER A 299 -2.87 4.78 -6.13
N GLY A 300 -2.87 4.73 -7.47
CA GLY A 300 -1.68 4.90 -8.30
C GLY A 300 -1.94 5.71 -9.56
N PHE A 301 -0.87 6.30 -10.10
CA PHE A 301 -0.87 7.00 -11.38
C PHE A 301 -0.30 6.12 -12.49
N ASP A 302 -1.15 5.22 -12.96
CA ASP A 302 -0.88 4.29 -14.05
C ASP A 302 -0.63 5.05 -15.37
N ASN A 303 0.34 4.58 -16.16
CA ASN A 303 0.77 5.25 -17.38
C ASN A 303 -0.24 5.11 -18.53
N ASP A 304 -1.09 4.08 -18.52
CA ASP A 304 -2.18 3.90 -19.49
C ASP A 304 -3.33 4.91 -19.30
N ARG A 305 -3.37 5.60 -18.15
CA ARG A 305 -4.36 6.66 -17.83
C ARG A 305 -3.67 7.96 -17.39
N PRO A 306 -2.95 8.66 -18.27
CA PRO A 306 -2.16 9.85 -17.90
C PRO A 306 -3.00 10.93 -17.18
N GLY A 307 -2.53 11.35 -16.01
CA GLY A 307 -3.17 12.41 -15.22
C GLY A 307 -4.38 11.95 -14.39
N ASN A 308 -4.83 10.71 -14.53
CA ASN A 308 -5.87 10.12 -13.71
C ASN A 308 -5.26 9.30 -12.57
N LEU A 309 -5.86 9.41 -11.38
CA LEU A 309 -5.54 8.54 -10.26
C LEU A 309 -6.48 7.34 -10.29
N VAL A 310 -5.91 6.13 -10.23
CA VAL A 310 -6.64 4.87 -10.27
C VAL A 310 -6.63 4.26 -8.88
N TYR A 311 -7.82 4.05 -8.30
CA TYR A 311 -7.97 3.34 -7.02
C TYR A 311 -8.31 1.88 -7.26
N ARG A 312 -7.76 1.01 -6.43
CA ARG A 312 -8.03 -0.42 -6.48
C ARG A 312 -7.98 -1.06 -5.11
N PHE A 313 -8.63 -2.20 -5.00
CA PHE A 313 -8.55 -3.11 -3.88
C PHE A 313 -8.54 -4.54 -4.41
N CYS A 314 -7.78 -5.43 -3.77
CA CYS A 314 -7.72 -6.83 -4.14
C CYS A 314 -7.40 -7.67 -2.91
N ASP A 315 -7.55 -8.99 -3.06
CA ASP A 315 -7.17 -9.95 -2.04
C ASP A 315 -5.67 -10.20 -2.07
N VAL A 316 -5.09 -10.36 -0.89
CA VAL A 316 -3.76 -10.94 -0.70
C VAL A 316 -3.88 -12.46 -0.86
N LYS A 317 -3.08 -13.04 -1.74
CA LYS A 317 -3.10 -14.48 -2.02
C LYS A 317 -2.05 -15.22 -1.21
N GLU A 318 -0.84 -14.64 -1.13
CA GLU A 318 0.25 -15.17 -0.34
C GLU A 318 1.04 -14.05 0.33
N GLU A 319 1.80 -14.41 1.36
CA GLU A 319 2.75 -13.51 2.00
C GLU A 319 4.05 -14.25 2.34
N THR A 320 5.15 -13.51 2.31
CA THR A 320 6.42 -13.84 2.96
C THR A 320 6.62 -12.88 4.13
N TYR A 321 7.73 -12.97 4.86
CA TYR A 321 8.02 -11.99 5.92
C TYR A 321 8.08 -10.55 5.37
N ASP A 322 8.66 -10.37 4.18
CA ASP A 322 8.92 -9.06 3.60
C ASP A 322 7.98 -8.64 2.46
N LEU A 323 7.20 -9.56 1.88
CA LEU A 323 6.40 -9.31 0.68
C LEU A 323 4.94 -9.77 0.82
N LEU A 324 4.01 -9.03 0.20
CA LEU A 324 2.63 -9.43 -0.06
C LEU A 324 2.47 -9.73 -1.55
N TYR A 325 1.97 -10.92 -1.87
CA TYR A 325 1.61 -11.33 -3.22
C TYR A 325 0.11 -11.18 -3.40
N GLN A 326 -0.27 -10.45 -4.43
CA GLN A 326 -1.63 -9.97 -4.62
C GLN A 326 -1.97 -9.87 -6.10
N GLN A 327 -3.26 -9.77 -6.40
CA GLN A 327 -3.79 -9.77 -7.78
C GLN A 327 -4.55 -8.48 -8.08
N CYS A 328 -4.01 -7.34 -7.67
CA CYS A 328 -4.52 -6.03 -8.05
C CYS A 328 -3.98 -5.69 -9.43
N ASP A 329 -4.86 -5.49 -10.41
CA ASP A 329 -4.46 -5.01 -11.73
C ASP A 329 -3.63 -3.72 -11.62
N ALA A 330 -2.50 -3.69 -12.30
CA ALA A 330 -1.59 -2.56 -12.28
C ALA A 330 -0.92 -2.38 -13.63
N GLN A 331 -0.71 -1.12 -14.00
CA GLN A 331 0.12 -0.76 -15.14
C GLN A 331 1.36 0.00 -14.66
N PRO A 332 2.42 0.06 -15.48
CA PRO A 332 3.63 0.81 -15.15
C PRO A 332 3.29 2.23 -14.67
N GLY A 333 4.03 2.71 -13.67
CA GLY A 333 3.78 4.01 -13.02
C GLY A 333 2.93 3.94 -11.73
N ALA A 334 2.24 2.83 -11.49
CA ALA A 334 1.64 2.52 -10.19
C ALA A 334 2.68 2.24 -9.09
N SER A 335 3.90 1.89 -9.47
CA SER A 335 5.02 1.59 -8.59
C SER A 335 5.28 2.69 -7.56
N GLY A 336 5.53 2.30 -6.31
CA GLY A 336 5.66 3.18 -5.15
C GLY A 336 4.33 3.63 -4.51
N SER A 337 3.18 3.14 -4.98
CA SER A 337 1.89 3.39 -4.33
C SER A 337 1.85 2.80 -2.91
N GLY A 338 1.33 3.55 -1.94
CA GLY A 338 1.17 3.08 -0.58
C GLY A 338 0.00 2.11 -0.48
N VAL A 339 0.30 0.88 -0.06
CA VAL A 339 -0.70 -0.16 0.21
C VAL A 339 -1.19 0.01 1.65
N TYR A 340 -2.49 0.19 1.81
CA TYR A 340 -3.11 0.50 3.11
C TYR A 340 -4.32 -0.38 3.40
N VAL A 341 -4.62 -0.50 4.70
CA VAL A 341 -5.84 -1.11 5.22
C VAL A 341 -6.52 -0.20 6.22
N ARG A 342 -7.80 -0.44 6.47
CA ARG A 342 -8.61 0.32 7.45
C ARG A 342 -9.01 -0.61 8.59
N MET A 343 -8.49 -0.37 9.78
CA MET A 343 -8.80 -1.16 10.98
C MET A 343 -9.23 -0.26 12.14
N TRP A 344 -9.91 -0.84 13.12
CA TRP A 344 -10.38 -0.15 14.30
C TRP A 344 -9.24 0.05 15.30
N ARG A 345 -9.05 1.29 15.74
CA ARG A 345 -8.08 1.67 16.76
C ARG A 345 -8.83 1.78 18.10
N ARG A 346 -8.54 0.87 19.03
CA ARG A 346 -9.35 0.69 20.27
C ARG A 346 -9.24 1.89 21.21
N ASP A 347 -8.02 2.35 21.47
CA ASP A 347 -7.68 3.48 22.35
C ASP A 347 -8.38 4.79 21.94
N ARG A 348 -8.52 5.06 20.64
CA ARG A 348 -9.17 6.28 20.13
C ARG A 348 -10.59 6.05 19.63
N GLN A 349 -11.12 4.84 19.79
CA GLN A 349 -12.45 4.43 19.31
C GLN A 349 -12.79 4.95 17.90
N ARG A 350 -11.85 4.79 16.96
CA ARG A 350 -12.02 5.28 15.59
C ARG A 350 -11.43 4.33 14.57
N TRP A 351 -11.96 4.38 13.36
CA TRP A 351 -11.34 3.72 12.22
C TRP A 351 -10.11 4.51 11.76
N GLU A 352 -9.00 3.82 11.59
CA GLU A 352 -7.74 4.41 11.15
C GLU A 352 -7.23 3.65 9.92
N ARG A 353 -6.76 4.41 8.91
CA ARG A 353 -6.05 3.86 7.77
C ARG A 353 -4.57 4.05 7.99
N LYS A 354 -3.81 2.96 7.91
CA LYS A 354 -2.35 3.01 7.89
C LYS A 354 -1.81 2.35 6.62
N ILE A 355 -0.73 2.92 6.10
CA ILE A 355 0.06 2.26 5.05
C ILE A 355 0.80 1.10 5.71
N ILE A 356 0.62 -0.11 5.17
CA ILE A 356 1.23 -1.36 5.64
C ILE A 356 2.22 -1.95 4.64
N GLY A 357 2.32 -1.36 3.44
CA GLY A 357 3.23 -1.79 2.40
C GLY A 357 3.41 -0.78 1.28
N ILE A 358 4.35 -1.07 0.39
CA ILE A 358 4.68 -0.27 -0.79
C ILE A 358 4.53 -1.16 -2.01
N PHE A 359 3.64 -0.78 -2.93
CA PHE A 359 3.47 -1.50 -4.19
C PHE A 359 4.77 -1.37 -5.01
N SER A 360 5.37 -2.50 -5.35
CA SER A 360 6.64 -2.55 -6.08
C SER A 360 6.39 -2.77 -7.57
N GLY A 361 5.75 -3.87 -7.96
CA GLY A 361 5.51 -4.15 -9.37
C GLY A 361 5.02 -5.58 -9.61
N HIS A 362 5.15 -6.01 -10.86
CA HIS A 362 4.74 -7.33 -11.32
C HIS A 362 5.86 -8.37 -11.10
N GLN A 363 5.48 -9.57 -10.68
CA GLN A 363 6.34 -10.76 -10.65
C GLN A 363 5.62 -11.90 -11.35
N TRP A 364 6.36 -12.64 -12.17
CA TRP A 364 5.90 -13.88 -12.77
C TRP A 364 6.64 -15.03 -12.10
N VAL A 365 5.93 -16.12 -11.84
CA VAL A 365 6.49 -17.31 -11.20
C VAL A 365 6.15 -18.50 -12.06
N ASP A 366 7.15 -19.27 -12.48
CA ASP A 366 6.91 -20.58 -13.08
C ASP A 366 6.83 -21.63 -11.95
N LYS A 367 5.64 -22.22 -11.76
CA LYS A 367 5.45 -23.32 -10.83
C LYS A 367 5.10 -24.57 -11.61
N ASN A 368 6.08 -25.47 -11.77
CA ASN A 368 5.92 -26.76 -12.44
C ASN A 368 5.35 -26.67 -13.88
N GLY A 369 5.72 -25.64 -14.64
CA GLY A 369 5.25 -25.41 -16.01
C GLY A 369 4.01 -24.51 -16.11
N ASP A 370 3.39 -24.13 -14.99
CA ASP A 370 2.30 -23.16 -14.95
C ASP A 370 2.81 -21.79 -14.50
N LYS A 371 2.74 -20.81 -15.41
CA LYS A 371 3.02 -19.41 -15.10
C LYS A 371 1.92 -18.82 -14.23
N GLN A 372 2.27 -18.33 -13.06
CA GLN A 372 1.39 -17.57 -12.19
C GLN A 372 1.91 -16.13 -12.07
N ASP A 373 1.06 -15.18 -12.43
CA ASP A 373 1.36 -13.76 -12.35
C ASP A 373 0.80 -13.17 -11.06
N PHE A 374 1.67 -12.50 -10.30
CA PHE A 374 1.31 -11.78 -9.10
C PHE A 374 1.88 -10.38 -9.16
N ASN A 375 1.16 -9.43 -8.57
CA ASN A 375 1.77 -8.16 -8.21
C ASN A 375 2.25 -8.23 -6.76
N VAL A 376 3.32 -7.50 -6.47
CA VAL A 376 4.03 -7.58 -5.21
C VAL A 376 4.07 -6.23 -4.51
N ALA A 377 3.90 -6.26 -3.19
CA ALA A 377 4.11 -5.11 -2.33
C ALA A 377 5.08 -5.46 -1.20
N VAL A 378 6.04 -4.56 -0.96
CA VAL A 378 6.97 -4.66 0.16
C VAL A 378 6.21 -4.39 1.46
N ARG A 379 6.19 -5.36 2.37
CA ARG A 379 5.60 -5.23 3.70
C ARG A 379 6.42 -4.27 4.55
N ILE A 380 5.73 -3.43 5.31
CA ILE A 380 6.34 -2.67 6.40
C ILE A 380 6.43 -3.59 7.62
N THR A 381 7.56 -4.28 7.76
CA THR A 381 7.89 -5.09 8.94
C THR A 381 8.24 -4.18 10.13
N PRO A 382 8.31 -4.69 11.38
CA PRO A 382 8.73 -3.88 12.53
C PRO A 382 10.08 -3.16 12.31
N LEU A 383 11.03 -3.84 11.66
CA LEU A 383 12.36 -3.28 11.37
C LEU A 383 12.29 -2.13 10.35
N LYS A 384 11.53 -2.33 9.27
CA LYS A 384 11.30 -1.30 8.24
C LYS A 384 10.50 -0.12 8.82
N TYR A 385 9.50 -0.39 9.67
CA TYR A 385 8.75 0.64 10.37
C TYR A 385 9.67 1.52 11.21
N ALA A 386 10.54 0.92 12.03
CA ALA A 386 11.50 1.64 12.86
C ALA A 386 12.39 2.58 12.03
N GLN A 387 12.95 2.07 10.93
CA GLN A 387 13.79 2.86 10.04
C GLN A 387 13.02 4.00 9.36
N ILE A 388 11.88 3.71 8.73
CA ILE A 388 11.10 4.74 8.02
C ILE A 388 10.60 5.79 9.01
N CYS A 389 10.15 5.38 10.21
CA CYS A 389 9.75 6.30 11.25
C CYS A 389 10.91 7.19 11.71
N PHE A 390 12.11 6.62 11.91
CA PHE A 390 13.30 7.39 12.25
C PHE A 390 13.62 8.43 11.17
N TRP A 391 13.55 8.06 9.88
CA TRP A 391 13.75 9.02 8.79
C TRP A 391 12.71 10.15 8.78
N ILE A 392 11.47 9.87 9.19
CA ILE A 392 10.39 10.87 9.26
C ILE A 392 10.54 11.79 10.48
N LYS A 393 10.87 11.22 11.65
CA LYS A 393 10.84 11.90 12.96
C LYS A 393 12.18 12.49 13.36
N GLY A 394 13.27 11.95 12.85
CA GLY A 394 14.64 12.26 13.27
C GLY A 394 15.02 11.71 14.65
N ASN A 395 14.16 10.89 15.27
CA ASN A 395 14.39 10.27 16.57
C ASN A 395 13.67 8.91 16.66
N TYR A 396 14.11 8.04 17.56
CA TYR A 396 13.54 6.69 17.77
C TYR A 396 12.49 6.63 18.88
N ILE A 397 12.41 7.64 19.74
CA ILE A 397 11.49 7.67 20.89
C ILE A 397 10.05 7.70 20.39
N ASP A 398 9.79 8.47 19.33
CA ASP A 398 8.48 8.59 18.68
C ASP A 398 8.10 7.37 17.81
N CYS A 399 8.95 6.34 17.76
CA CYS A 399 8.80 5.19 16.86
C CYS A 399 8.52 3.88 17.59
N ARG A 400 8.18 3.93 18.89
CA ARG A 400 7.98 2.75 19.73
C ARG A 400 6.66 2.01 19.48
N ASP A 401 5.64 2.70 18.99
CA ASP A 401 4.32 2.12 18.71
C ASP A 401 4.08 2.02 17.19
N GLY A 402 4.07 0.78 16.68
CA GLY A 402 3.88 0.41 15.27
C GLY A 402 2.45 0.53 14.73
#